data_AF-A0AAD9HW46-F1
#
_entry.id   AF-A0AAD9HW46-F1
#
_cell.length_a   1.000
_cell.length_b   1.000
_cell.length_c   1.000
_cell.angle_alpha   90.00
_cell.angle_beta   90.00
_cell.angle_gamma   90.00
#
_symmetry.space_group_name_H-M   'P 1'
#
loop_
_entity.id
_entity.type
_entity.pdbx_description
1 polymer ?
#
loop_
_entity_poly.entity_id
_entity_poly.type
_entity_poly.pdbx_seq_one_letter_code
_entity_poly.pdbx_strand_id
1 'polypeptide(L)'
;MSYWIFSLVKRRQLEAYDAPEWYPKTTPGNLMVLLLATAAVYIGGCMVCLVWAISCLVPLPFMPEFPRWLLDQGSGQNALQVLARVNASGDTRDDLVRLQYCEICDTIRYEREPDETRW
;
A
#
# COMPACT_ATOMS: atom_id res chain seq x y z
N MET A 1 -41.59 39.45 30.43
CA MET A 1 -42.73 38.55 30.67
C MET A 1 -42.89 37.42 29.63
N SER A 2 -42.11 37.37 28.54
CA SER A 2 -42.29 36.38 27.45
C SER A 2 -41.50 35.06 27.64
N TYR A 3 -40.34 35.09 28.30
CA TYR A 3 -39.49 33.89 28.51
C TYR A 3 -40.16 32.77 29.31
N TRP A 4 -41.06 33.10 30.24
CA TRP A 4 -41.73 32.12 31.08
C TRP A 4 -42.71 31.26 30.27
N ILE A 5 -43.45 31.88 29.35
CA ILE A 5 -44.40 31.21 28.44
C ILE A 5 -43.65 30.29 27.48
N PHE A 6 -42.54 30.75 26.89
CA PHE A 6 -41.71 29.91 26.02
C PHE A 6 -41.15 28.68 26.76
N SER A 7 -40.76 28.84 28.03
CA SER A 7 -40.26 27.73 28.86
C SER A 7 -41.34 26.71 29.24
N LEU A 8 -42.60 27.16 29.34
CA LEU A 8 -43.75 26.32 29.64
C LEU A 8 -44.25 25.56 28.42
N VAL A 9 -44.27 26.21 27.26
CA VAL A 9 -44.58 25.56 25.99
C VAL A 9 -43.55 24.47 25.70
N LYS A 10 -42.25 24.75 25.88
CA LYS A 10 -41.19 23.76 25.68
C LYS A 10 -41.28 22.57 26.65
N ARG A 11 -41.66 22.81 27.91
CA ARG A 11 -41.87 21.73 28.91
C ARG A 11 -43.07 20.84 28.55
N ARG A 12 -44.21 21.44 28.17
CA ARG A 12 -45.39 20.66 27.74
C ARG A 12 -45.15 19.87 26.46
N GLN A 13 -44.32 20.36 25.53
CA GLN A 13 -43.97 19.63 24.31
C GLN A 13 -43.07 18.41 24.59
N LEU A 14 -42.18 18.49 25.59
CA LEU A 14 -41.33 17.38 26.00
C LEU A 14 -42.10 16.29 26.78
N GLU A 15 -43.09 16.69 27.59
CA GLU A 15 -44.01 15.75 28.27
C GLU A 15 -44.96 15.05 27.28
N ALA A 16 -45.31 15.69 26.16
CA ALA A 16 -46.17 15.12 25.13
C ALA A 16 -45.41 14.23 24.11
N TYR A 17 -44.08 14.32 24.06
CA TYR A 17 -43.23 13.54 23.17
C TYR A 17 -42.57 12.40 23.95
N ASP A 18 -43.38 11.41 24.35
CA ASP A 18 -42.85 10.12 24.79
C ASP A 18 -42.25 9.41 23.56
N ALA A 19 -40.95 9.58 23.37
CA ALA A 19 -40.22 8.89 22.31
C ALA A 19 -40.42 7.37 22.50
N PRO A 20 -40.87 6.64 21.47
CA PRO A 20 -41.14 5.21 21.59
C PRO A 20 -39.88 4.46 22.01
N GLU A 21 -40.02 3.35 22.72
CA GLU A 21 -38.89 2.61 23.33
C GLU A 21 -37.79 2.22 22.34
N TRP A 22 -38.14 2.06 21.05
CA TRP A 22 -37.19 1.79 19.97
C TRP A 22 -36.37 3.01 19.53
N TYR A 23 -36.75 4.24 19.93
CA TYR A 23 -36.06 5.47 19.58
C TYR A 23 -34.75 5.53 20.39
N PRO A 24 -33.60 5.42 19.73
CA PRO A 24 -32.33 5.41 20.43
C PRO A 24 -32.15 6.77 21.10
N LYS A 25 -32.08 6.81 22.44
CA LYS A 25 -31.74 8.03 23.20
C LYS A 25 -30.23 8.30 23.05
N THR A 26 -29.78 8.58 21.83
CA THR A 26 -28.43 9.03 21.55
C THR A 26 -28.27 10.45 22.07
N THR A 27 -27.85 10.57 23.33
CA THR A 27 -27.42 11.87 23.86
C THR A 27 -26.28 12.41 23.00
N PRO A 28 -26.12 13.75 22.89
CA PRO A 28 -25.01 14.34 22.14
C PRO A 28 -23.64 13.83 22.63
N GLY A 29 -23.54 13.42 23.90
CA GLY A 29 -22.36 12.75 24.45
C GLY A 29 -22.09 11.37 23.83
N ASN A 30 -23.12 10.56 23.57
CA ASN A 30 -22.93 9.24 22.93
C ASN A 30 -22.48 9.37 21.47
N LEU A 31 -22.97 10.36 20.73
CA LEU A 31 -22.49 10.65 19.37
C LEU A 31 -21.02 11.08 19.38
N MET A 32 -20.61 11.90 20.35
CA MET A 32 -19.22 12.29 20.52
C MET A 32 -18.32 11.08 20.82
N VAL A 33 -18.75 10.16 21.69
CA VAL A 33 -18.00 8.93 22.00
C VAL A 33 -17.89 8.01 20.78
N LEU A 34 -18.96 7.86 19.99
CA LEU A 34 -18.93 7.04 18.77
C LEU A 34 -17.99 7.62 17.71
N LEU A 35 -17.96 8.95 17.53
CA LEU A 35 -17.05 9.61 16.61
C LEU A 35 -15.58 9.50 17.04
N LEU A 36 -15.32 9.59 18.35
CA LEU A 36 -13.97 9.38 18.89
C LEU A 36 -13.52 7.91 18.74
N ALA A 37 -14.45 6.97 18.93
CA ALA A 37 -14.17 5.55 18.75
C ALA A 37 -13.89 5.20 17.28
N THR A 38 -14.66 5.73 16.33
CA THR A 38 -14.41 5.49 14.89
C THR A 38 -13.12 6.16 14.42
N ALA A 39 -12.80 7.35 14.92
CA ALA A 39 -11.51 8.01 14.65
C ALA A 39 -10.33 7.17 15.16
N ALA A 40 -10.42 6.62 16.37
CA ALA A 40 -9.37 5.76 16.93
C ALA A 40 -9.18 4.47 16.12
N VAL A 41 -10.26 3.84 15.67
CA VAL A 41 -10.20 2.64 14.80
C VAL A 41 -9.57 2.97 13.44
N TYR A 42 -9.92 4.12 12.85
CA TYR A 42 -9.36 4.55 11.57
C TYR A 42 -7.86 4.84 11.68
N ILE A 43 -7.43 5.53 12.75
CA ILE A 43 -6.01 5.80 13.03
C ILE A 43 -5.25 4.48 13.23
N GLY A 44 -5.81 3.53 13.97
CA GLY A 44 -5.23 2.19 14.15
C GLY A 44 -5.06 1.44 12.83
N GLY A 45 -6.06 1.49 11.95
CA GLY A 45 -5.98 0.90 10.60
C GLY A 45 -4.87 1.53 9.75
N CYS A 46 -4.74 2.86 9.76
CA CYS A 46 -3.67 3.55 9.04
C CYS A 46 -2.27 3.14 9.53
N MET A 47 -2.09 2.93 10.83
CA MET A 47 -0.80 2.49 11.39
C MET A 47 -0.41 1.11 10.87
N VAL A 48 -1.36 0.17 10.77
CA VAL A 48 -1.10 -1.17 10.23
C VAL A 48 -0.69 -1.11 8.76
N CYS A 49 -1.36 -0.28 7.94
CA CYS A 49 -1.00 -0.09 6.53
C CYS A 49 0.41 0.50 6.37
N LEU A 50 0.78 1.47 7.21
CA LEU A 50 2.11 2.08 7.18
C LEU A 50 3.19 1.07 7.58
N VAL A 51 2.95 0.28 8.63
CA VAL A 51 3.87 -0.76 9.06
C VAL A 51 4.09 -1.80 7.94
N TRP A 52 3.02 -2.23 7.28
CA TRP A 52 3.12 -3.15 6.13
C TRP A 52 3.91 -2.53 4.97
N ALA A 53 3.58 -1.30 4.58
CA ALA A 53 4.28 -0.61 3.50
C ALA A 53 5.78 -0.46 3.80
N ILE A 54 6.13 -0.04 5.01
CA ILE A 54 7.53 0.10 5.43
C ILE A 54 8.22 -1.27 5.44
N SER A 55 7.57 -2.32 5.93
CA SER A 55 8.15 -3.68 5.95
C SER A 55 8.51 -4.19 4.55
N CYS A 56 7.74 -3.81 3.52
CA CYS A 56 8.04 -4.13 2.13
C CYS A 56 9.14 -3.25 1.51
N LEU A 57 9.34 -2.02 2.01
CA LEU A 57 10.37 -1.11 1.52
C LEU A 57 11.76 -1.39 2.11
N VAL A 58 11.82 -1.87 3.36
CA VAL A 58 13.07 -2.21 4.06
C VAL A 58 13.99 -3.17 3.29
N PRO A 59 13.52 -4.23 2.60
CA PRO A 59 14.40 -5.15 1.88
C PRO A 59 14.93 -4.61 0.53
N LEU A 60 14.33 -3.56 -0.04
CA LEU A 60 14.72 -3.04 -1.36
C LEU A 60 16.21 -2.70 -1.51
N PRO A 61 16.88 -1.97 -0.59
CA PRO A 61 18.30 -1.69 -0.71
C PRO A 61 19.22 -2.92 -0.57
N PHE A 62 18.70 -4.06 -0.11
CA PHE A 62 19.46 -5.30 -0.02
C PHE A 62 19.32 -6.18 -1.27
N MET A 63 18.34 -5.91 -2.13
CA MET A 63 18.21 -6.64 -3.39
C MET A 63 19.35 -6.25 -4.33
N PRO A 64 20.04 -7.24 -4.93
CA PRO A 64 21.02 -6.93 -5.96
C PRO A 64 20.32 -6.25 -7.14
N GLU A 65 21.02 -5.33 -7.80
CA GLU A 65 20.50 -4.61 -8.96
C GLU A 65 20.03 -5.58 -10.06
N PHE A 66 18.98 -5.22 -10.80
CA PHE A 66 18.39 -6.13 -11.78
C PHE A 66 19.37 -6.42 -12.93
N PRO A 67 19.72 -7.70 -13.22
CA PRO A 67 20.74 -8.05 -14.20
C PRO A 67 20.37 -7.61 -15.64
N ARG A 68 19.08 -7.62 -15.98
CA ARG A 68 18.58 -7.11 -17.26
C ARG A 68 18.81 -5.60 -17.43
N TRP A 69 18.60 -4.81 -16.37
CA TRP A 69 18.83 -3.36 -16.40
C TRP A 69 20.33 -3.04 -16.51
N LEU A 70 21.18 -3.78 -15.79
CA LEU A 70 22.64 -3.67 -15.91
C LEU A 70 23.13 -3.96 -17.35
N LEU A 71 22.52 -4.94 -18.02
CA LEU A 71 22.78 -5.24 -19.43
C LEU A 71 22.32 -4.12 -20.37
N ASP A 72 21.14 -3.54 -20.12
CA ASP A 72 20.60 -2.44 -20.91
C ASP A 72 21.49 -1.19 -20.85
N GLN A 73 22.10 -0.93 -19.69
CA GLN A 73 23.09 0.13 -19.47
C GLN A 73 24.49 -0.17 -20.07
N GLY A 74 24.69 -1.35 -20.67
CA GLY A 74 25.96 -1.76 -21.25
C GLY A 74 26.98 -2.32 -20.25
N SER A 75 26.59 -2.54 -18.99
CA SER A 75 27.44 -3.09 -17.92
C SER A 75 27.27 -4.61 -17.78
N GLY A 76 27.52 -5.36 -18.85
CA GLY A 76 27.31 -6.81 -18.88
C GLY A 76 28.16 -7.62 -17.88
N GLN A 77 29.37 -7.16 -17.56
CA GLN A 77 30.21 -7.82 -16.55
C GLN A 77 29.59 -7.76 -15.14
N ASN A 78 28.97 -6.63 -14.78
CA ASN A 78 28.30 -6.48 -13.48
C ASN A 78 27.04 -7.34 -13.44
N ALA A 79 26.29 -7.41 -14.55
CA ALA A 79 25.13 -8.28 -14.68
C ALA A 79 25.49 -9.76 -14.46
N LEU A 80 26.60 -10.22 -15.05
CA LEU A 80 27.07 -11.60 -14.86
C LEU A 80 27.48 -11.88 -13.41
N GLN A 81 28.14 -10.94 -12.74
CA GLN A 81 28.52 -11.09 -11.33
C GLN A 81 27.29 -11.14 -10.40
N VAL A 82 26.28 -10.30 -10.65
CA VAL A 82 25.03 -10.33 -9.91
C VAL A 82 24.31 -11.66 -10.11
N LEU A 83 24.23 -12.15 -11.35
CA LEU A 83 23.59 -13.41 -11.69
C LEU A 83 24.31 -14.60 -11.04
N ALA A 84 25.64 -14.59 -11.05
CA ALA A 84 26.46 -15.58 -10.35
C ALA A 84 26.24 -15.56 -8.84
N ARG A 85 26.11 -14.37 -8.23
CA ARG A 85 25.86 -14.23 -6.79
C ARG A 85 24.52 -14.80 -6.37
N VAL A 86 23.49 -14.68 -7.21
CA VAL A 86 22.14 -15.17 -6.94
C VAL A 86 22.02 -16.68 -7.19
N ASN A 87 22.61 -17.18 -8.28
CA ASN A 87 22.35 -18.56 -8.76
C ASN A 87 23.49 -19.55 -8.49
N ALA A 88 24.74 -19.11 -8.39
CA ALA A 88 25.92 -19.99 -8.30
C ALA A 88 26.90 -19.60 -7.19
N SER A 89 26.42 -18.97 -6.10
CA SER A 89 27.25 -18.52 -4.96
C SER A 89 28.45 -17.64 -5.35
N GLY A 90 28.38 -16.96 -6.49
CA GLY A 90 29.43 -16.11 -7.04
C GLY A 90 30.28 -16.75 -8.15
N ASP A 91 30.02 -17.99 -8.56
CA ASP A 91 30.72 -18.59 -9.71
C ASP A 91 30.15 -18.07 -11.05
N THR A 92 30.96 -17.29 -11.76
CA THR A 92 30.63 -16.76 -13.08
C THR A 92 30.84 -17.75 -14.22
N ARG A 93 31.48 -18.89 -13.93
CA ARG A 93 31.77 -19.94 -14.91
C ARG A 93 30.73 -21.05 -14.91
N ASP A 94 29.80 -21.02 -13.97
CA ASP A 94 28.69 -21.97 -13.90
C ASP A 94 27.86 -21.93 -15.19
N ASP A 95 27.57 -23.11 -15.75
CA ASP A 95 26.88 -23.25 -17.03
C ASP A 95 25.47 -22.65 -16.99
N LEU A 96 24.77 -22.74 -15.85
CA LEU A 96 23.44 -22.16 -15.68
C LEU A 96 23.49 -20.63 -15.74
N VAL A 97 24.45 -20.02 -15.06
CA VAL A 97 24.63 -18.57 -15.03
C VAL A 97 24.93 -18.04 -16.43
N ARG A 98 25.82 -18.71 -17.17
CA ARG A 98 26.17 -18.32 -18.54
C ARG A 98 25.01 -18.49 -19.52
N LEU A 99 24.25 -19.59 -19.38
CA LEU A 99 23.06 -19.83 -20.19
C LEU A 99 22.03 -18.71 -20.00
N GLN A 100 21.69 -18.41 -18.74
CA GLN A 100 20.74 -17.34 -18.39
C GLN A 100 21.23 -15.97 -18.87
N TYR A 101 22.53 -15.68 -18.73
CA TYR A 101 23.10 -14.43 -19.23
C TYR A 101 22.93 -14.31 -20.75
N CYS A 102 23.23 -15.37 -21.50
CA CYS A 102 23.03 -15.40 -22.95
C CYS A 102 21.55 -15.22 -23.34
N GLU A 103 20.62 -15.90 -22.67
CA GLU A 103 19.18 -15.78 -22.94
C GLU A 103 18.67 -14.33 -22.75
N ILE A 104 19.11 -13.66 -21.69
CA ILE A 104 18.76 -12.26 -21.44
C ILE A 104 19.36 -11.35 -22.51
N CYS A 105 20.62 -11.59 -22.92
CA CYS A 105 21.27 -10.82 -23.98
C CYS A 105 20.54 -10.96 -25.33
N ASP A 106 20.18 -12.19 -25.70
CA ASP A 106 19.46 -12.47 -26.95
C ASP A 106 18.07 -11.82 -26.95
N THR A 107 17.38 -11.85 -25.81
CA THR A 107 16.08 -11.17 -25.65
C THR A 107 16.20 -9.66 -25.83
N ILE A 108 17.18 -9.02 -25.19
CA ILE A 108 17.41 -7.57 -25.33
C ILE A 108 17.80 -7.21 -26.76
N ARG A 109 18.62 -8.04 -27.41
CA ARG A 109 19.01 -7.84 -28.80
C ARG A 109 17.80 -7.90 -29.73
N TYR A 110 16.95 -8.91 -29.56
CA TYR A 110 15.70 -9.05 -30.30
C TYR A 110 14.77 -7.85 -30.09
N GLU A 111 14.63 -7.36 -28.86
CA GLU A 111 13.81 -6.18 -28.55
C GLU A 111 14.37 -4.87 -29.14
N ARG A 112 15.70 -4.76 -29.33
CA ARG A 112 16.37 -3.58 -29.89
C ARG A 112 16.44 -3.59 -31.42
N GLU A 113 16.31 -4.75 -32.06
CA GLU A 113 16.23 -4.83 -33.52
C GLU A 113 14.92 -4.17 -33.97
N PRO A 114 14.98 -3.13 -34.83
CA PRO A 114 13.78 -2.43 -35.27
C PRO A 114 12.89 -3.40 -36.05
N ASP A 115 11.64 -3.50 -35.59
CA ASP A 115 10.60 -4.36 -36.17
C ASP A 115 10.16 -3.81 -37.55
N GLU A 116 11.01 -3.97 -38.58
CA GLU A 116 10.70 -3.57 -39.96
C GLU A 116 9.56 -4.40 -40.59
N THR A 117 8.98 -5.36 -39.84
CA THR A 117 7.97 -6.30 -40.35
C THR A 117 6.81 -6.57 -39.38
N ARG A 118 6.35 -5.55 -38.64
CA ARG A 118 5.07 -5.60 -37.94
C ARG A 118 3.96 -5.07 -38.86
N TRP A 119 3.29 -5.99 -39.55
CA TRP A 119 2.15 -5.71 -40.42
C TRP A 119 0.94 -5.19 -39.63
#